data_AF-A0A7K0SMU6-F1
#
_entry.id   AF-A0A7K0SMU6-F1
#
_cell.length_a   1.000
_cell.length_b   1.000
_cell.length_c   1.000
_cell.angle_alpha   90.00
_cell.angle_beta   90.00
_cell.angle_gamma   90.00
#
_symmetry.space_group_name_H-M   'P 1'
#
loop_
_entity.id
_entity.type
_entity.pdbx_description
1 polymer ?
#
loop_
_entity_poly.entity_id
_entity_poly.type
_entity_poly.pdbx_seq_one_letter_code
_entity_poly.pdbx_strand_id
1 'polypeptide(L)'
;MENTERLDTRIVILGDETTTAIGDVKAMGWVGRVIARTPVEDPIIDIYNVPSPGETSASLVERWSQEVQRRFRPETDNRLVIA
;
A
#
# COMPACT_ATOMS: atom_id res chain seq x y z
N MET A 1 -0.38 -5.42 31.67
CA MET A 1 0.10 -5.20 30.30
C MET A 1 -1.16 -5.26 29.44
N GLU A 2 -1.63 -4.14 28.93
CA GLU A 2 -2.83 -4.09 28.10
C GLU A 2 -2.52 -4.85 26.80
N ASN A 3 -3.17 -6.01 26.62
CA ASN A 3 -3.11 -6.73 25.37
C ASN A 3 -4.06 -6.02 24.39
N THR A 4 -3.60 -4.91 23.81
CA THR A 4 -4.32 -4.28 22.70
C THR A 4 -4.35 -5.30 21.58
N GLU A 5 -5.53 -5.83 21.26
CA GLU A 5 -5.71 -6.65 20.07
C GLU A 5 -5.20 -5.86 18.86
N ARG A 6 -4.26 -6.47 18.12
CA ARG A 6 -3.72 -5.86 16.92
C ARG A 6 -4.70 -6.14 15.79
N LEU A 7 -5.30 -5.08 15.26
CA LEU A 7 -6.19 -5.18 14.11
C LEU A 7 -5.42 -5.58 12.85
N ASP A 8 -6.08 -6.27 11.93
CA ASP A 8 -5.60 -6.43 10.57
C ASP A 8 -5.31 -5.06 9.95
N THR A 9 -4.23 -4.99 9.17
CA THR A 9 -3.73 -3.74 8.59
C THR A 9 -3.98 -3.71 7.09
N ARG A 10 -4.45 -2.56 6.58
CA ARG A 10 -4.58 -2.30 5.14
C ARG A 10 -3.68 -1.15 4.73
N ILE A 11 -2.67 -1.44 3.92
CA ILE A 11 -1.73 -0.45 3.41
C ILE A 11 -2.08 -0.16 1.95
N VAL A 12 -2.45 1.08 1.66
CA VAL A 12 -2.60 1.58 0.29
C VAL A 12 -1.37 2.39 -0.07
N ILE A 13 -0.71 2.02 -1.17
CA ILE A 13 0.46 2.72 -1.71
C ILE A 13 0.01 3.46 -2.96
N LEU A 14 0.13 4.78 -2.94
CA LEU A 14 -0.09 5.65 -4.09
C LEU A 14 1.25 6.23 -4.54
N GLY A 15 1.42 6.38 -5.83
CA GLY A 15 2.62 6.92 -6.44
C GLY A 15 2.59 6.68 -7.95
N ASP A 16 3.72 6.90 -8.59
CA ASP A 16 3.89 6.76 -10.02
C ASP A 16 4.45 5.38 -10.41
N GLU A 17 5.01 5.27 -11.61
CA GLU A 17 5.65 4.06 -12.12
C GLU A 17 6.79 3.53 -11.22
N THR A 18 7.37 4.34 -10.33
CA THR A 18 8.44 3.91 -9.41
C THR A 18 7.98 2.84 -8.42
N THR A 19 6.67 2.77 -8.15
CA THR A 19 6.07 1.73 -7.30
C THR A 19 5.80 0.42 -8.05
N THR A 20 5.90 0.42 -9.37
CA THR A 20 5.69 -0.76 -10.20
C THR A 20 6.91 -1.69 -10.19
N ALA A 21 6.75 -2.86 -10.82
CA ALA A 21 7.84 -3.77 -11.10
C ALA A 21 8.41 -3.62 -12.52
N ILE A 22 8.07 -2.54 -13.24
CA ILE A 22 8.49 -2.35 -14.63
C ILE A 22 10.02 -2.30 -14.68
N GLY A 23 10.60 -3.08 -15.59
CA GLY A 23 12.06 -3.20 -15.74
C GLY A 23 12.75 -4.10 -14.71
N ASP A 24 12.04 -4.61 -13.69
CA ASP A 24 12.58 -5.60 -12.78
C ASP A 24 12.52 -7.00 -13.40
N VAL A 25 13.68 -7.65 -13.58
CA VAL A 25 13.80 -9.01 -14.12
C VAL A 25 12.98 -10.03 -13.31
N LYS A 26 12.78 -9.77 -12.02
CA LYS A 26 11.99 -10.65 -11.13
C LYS A 26 10.51 -10.28 -11.06
N ALA A 27 10.10 -9.21 -11.74
CA ALA A 27 8.74 -8.67 -11.70
C ALA A 27 8.21 -8.43 -10.27
N MET A 28 9.10 -8.06 -9.33
CA MET A 28 8.72 -7.81 -7.93
C MET A 28 8.61 -6.32 -7.61
N GLY A 29 9.45 -5.48 -8.23
CA GLY A 29 9.62 -4.08 -7.80
C GLY A 29 10.08 -4.00 -6.34
N TRP A 30 10.05 -2.81 -5.75
CA TRP A 30 10.37 -2.69 -4.32
C TRP A 30 9.22 -3.17 -3.44
N VAL A 31 7.96 -2.93 -3.83
CA VAL A 31 6.76 -3.33 -3.08
C VAL A 31 6.73 -4.84 -2.89
N GLY A 32 6.92 -5.62 -3.97
CA GLY A 32 6.97 -7.08 -3.88
C GLY A 32 8.14 -7.59 -3.05
N ARG A 33 9.29 -6.90 -3.05
CA ARG A 33 10.44 -7.28 -2.20
C ARG A 33 10.22 -6.98 -0.72
N VAL A 34 9.47 -5.93 -0.40
CA VAL A 34 9.03 -5.66 0.97
C VAL A 34 8.05 -6.75 1.40
N ILE A 35 7.00 -7.01 0.61
CA ILE A 35 6.01 -8.07 0.88
C ILE A 35 6.69 -9.41 1.12
N ALA A 36 7.62 -9.81 0.25
CA ALA A 36 8.34 -11.08 0.37
C ALA A 36 9.19 -11.22 1.65
N ARG A 37 9.43 -10.11 2.37
CA ARG A 37 10.22 -10.07 3.62
C ARG A 37 9.38 -9.68 4.84
N THR A 38 8.10 -9.38 4.66
CA THR A 38 7.19 -9.02 5.74
C THR A 38 6.45 -10.29 6.20
N PRO A 39 6.59 -10.71 7.47
CA PRO A 39 5.79 -11.82 8.01
C PRO A 39 4.30 -11.44 8.00
N VAL A 40 3.44 -12.33 7.47
CA VAL A 40 1.99 -12.10 7.31
C VAL A 40 1.19 -13.09 8.15
N GLU A 41 1.64 -13.33 9.39
CA GLU A 41 1.13 -14.43 10.21
C GLU A 41 0.01 -13.98 11.18
N ASP A 42 0.20 -12.86 11.91
CA ASP A 42 -0.80 -12.23 12.77
C ASP A 42 -0.27 -10.88 13.35
N PRO A 43 -0.91 -9.72 13.09
CA PRO A 43 -2.12 -9.52 12.30
C PRO A 43 -1.88 -9.63 10.78
N ILE A 44 -2.96 -9.81 10.00
CA ILE A 44 -2.88 -9.87 8.54
C ILE A 44 -2.54 -8.48 7.99
N ILE A 45 -1.68 -8.42 6.97
CA ILE A 45 -1.31 -7.17 6.28
C ILE A 45 -1.69 -7.26 4.81
N ASP A 46 -2.77 -6.58 4.44
CA ASP A 46 -3.18 -6.39 3.04
C ASP A 46 -2.41 -5.20 2.44
N ILE A 47 -1.74 -5.39 1.30
CA ILE A 47 -1.04 -4.31 0.59
C ILE A 47 -1.65 -4.09 -0.79
N TYR A 48 -2.07 -2.86 -1.07
CA TYR A 48 -2.67 -2.44 -2.33
C TYR A 48 -1.80 -1.37 -3.00
N ASN A 49 -1.10 -1.74 -4.06
CA ASN A 49 -0.29 -0.82 -4.86
C ASN A 49 -1.13 -0.21 -6.01
N VAL A 50 -1.19 1.11 -6.11
CA VAL A 50 -2.04 1.83 -7.08
C VAL A 50 -1.24 2.88 -7.89
N PRO A 51 -0.27 2.43 -8.70
CA PRO A 51 0.55 3.30 -9.52
C PRO A 51 -0.28 4.06 -10.56
N SER A 52 0.07 5.33 -10.79
CA SER A 52 -0.40 6.11 -11.93
C SER A 52 0.79 6.67 -12.71
N PRO A 53 1.12 6.16 -13.90
CA PRO A 53 2.29 6.61 -14.65
C PRO A 53 2.31 8.12 -14.92
N GLY A 54 3.47 8.75 -14.73
CA GLY A 54 3.66 10.19 -14.89
C GLY A 54 2.90 11.04 -13.86
N GLU A 55 2.45 10.44 -12.75
CA GLU A 55 1.72 11.15 -11.71
C GLU A 55 2.59 12.24 -11.06
N THR A 56 2.02 13.43 -10.99
CA THR A 56 2.57 14.55 -10.22
C THR A 56 1.90 14.58 -8.85
N SER A 57 2.51 15.28 -7.90
CA SER A 57 1.88 15.53 -6.59
C SER A 57 0.54 16.27 -6.71
N ALA A 58 0.36 17.12 -7.74
CA ALA A 58 -0.90 17.80 -8.00
C ALA A 58 -2.00 16.82 -8.42
N SER A 59 -1.74 15.94 -9.38
CA SER A 59 -2.70 14.91 -9.80
C SER A 59 -2.98 13.88 -8.70
N LEU A 60 -2.00 13.58 -7.84
CA LEU A 60 -2.19 12.74 -6.66
C LEU A 60 -3.24 13.33 -5.71
N VAL A 61 -3.18 14.65 -5.44
CA VAL A 61 -4.13 15.35 -4.56
C VAL A 61 -5.57 15.23 -5.07
N GLU A 62 -5.77 15.15 -6.38
CA GLU A 62 -7.11 15.06 -6.98
C GLU A 62 -7.77 13.69 -6.75
N ARG A 63 -7.00 12.60 -6.71
CA ARG A 63 -7.55 11.22 -6.67
C ARG A 63 -7.35 10.45 -5.37
N TRP A 64 -6.38 10.83 -4.53
CA TRP A 64 -5.92 9.97 -3.42
C TRP A 64 -7.07 9.49 -2.53
N SER A 65 -7.97 10.40 -2.15
CA SER A 65 -9.05 10.11 -1.21
C SER A 65 -10.00 9.05 -1.77
N GLN A 66 -10.34 9.14 -3.06
CA GLN A 66 -11.25 8.20 -3.70
C GLN A 66 -10.62 6.80 -3.84
N GLU A 67 -9.33 6.72 -4.17
CA GLU A 67 -8.60 5.45 -4.29
C GLU A 67 -8.46 4.74 -2.94
N VAL A 68 -8.16 5.52 -1.90
CA VAL A 68 -7.96 5.03 -0.53
C VAL A 68 -9.28 4.55 0.07
N GLN A 69 -10.36 5.31 -0.06
CA GLN A 69 -11.67 4.96 0.49
C GLN A 69 -12.23 3.64 -0.06
N ARG A 70 -11.90 3.28 -1.31
CA ARG A 70 -12.31 1.99 -1.90
C ARG A 70 -11.60 0.79 -1.29
N ARG A 71 -10.48 0.99 -0.60
CA ARG A 71 -9.60 -0.07 -0.08
C ARG A 71 -9.61 -0.14 1.45
N PHE A 72 -9.78 0.99 2.12
CA PHE A 72 -9.90 1.06 3.57
C PHE A 72 -11.17 0.37 4.07
N ARG A 73 -11.11 -0.14 5.31
CA ARG A 73 -12.27 -0.65 6.04
C ARG A 73 -12.32 -0.10 7.47
N PRO A 74 -13.51 0.18 8.02
CA PRO A 74 -13.62 0.73 9.39
C PRO A 74 -13.00 -0.16 10.47
N GLU A 75 -12.96 -1.48 10.25
CA GLU A 75 -12.50 -2.48 11.23
C GLU A 75 -10.99 -2.76 11.18
N THR A 76 -10.24 -2.08 10.28
CA THR A 76 -8.81 -2.33 10.07
C THR A 76 -7.95 -1.13 10.43
N ASP A 77 -6.68 -1.37 10.79
CA ASP A 77 -5.68 -0.31 10.86
C ASP A 77 -5.31 0.13 9.42
N ASN A 78 -5.90 1.25 8.99
CA ASN A 78 -5.74 1.76 7.63
C ASN A 78 -4.52 2.67 7.52
N ARG A 79 -3.61 2.35 6.61
CA ARG A 79 -2.37 3.09 6.36
C ARG A 79 -2.28 3.54 4.90
N LEU A 80 -1.80 4.75 4.71
CA LEU A 80 -1.51 5.33 3.40
C LEU A 80 -0.01 5.58 3.27
N VAL A 81 0.58 5.12 2.18
CA VAL A 81 1.96 5.41 1.77
C VAL A 81 1.90 6.24 0.49
N ILE A 82 2.62 7.36 0.47
CA ILE A 82 2.87 8.15 -0.73
C ILE A 82 4.32 7.89 -1.14
N ALA A 83 4.52 7.45 -2.38
CA ALA A 83 5.81 7.07 -2.94
C ALA A 83 6.14 7.89 -4.20
#